data_AF-A0A2N2WLL8-F1
#
_entry.id   AF-A0A2N2WLL8-F1
#
_cell.length_a   1.000
_cell.length_b   1.000
_cell.length_c   1.000
_cell.angle_alpha   90.00
_cell.angle_beta   90.00
_cell.angle_gamma   90.00
#
_symmetry.space_group_name_H-M   'P 1'
#
loop_
_entity.id
_entity.type
_entity.pdbx_description
1 polymer ?
#
loop_
_entity_poly.entity_id
_entity_poly.type
_entity_poly.pdbx_seq_one_letter_code
_entity_poly.pdbx_strand_id
1 'polypeptide(L)'
;MEENVIKNTEAAYFESVTKMFTGNLVLTSNRVLFVGEHARVQFDHGVIGNVIRDKMEKAMGYDKPDEYVINIPLIELQHELKRYGFSKRLVLRDKAGKTYSIQINKKAERDLWPEAIENAKKELS
;
A
#
# COMPACT_ATOMS: atom_id res chain seq x y z
N MET A 1 25.15 1.45 -8.91
CA MET A 1 24.09 0.85 -9.74
C MET A 1 22.95 1.84 -9.80
N GLU A 2 22.46 2.15 -11.00
CA GLU A 2 21.25 2.97 -11.17
C GLU A 2 20.03 2.18 -10.69
N GLU A 3 19.17 2.81 -9.88
CA GLU A 3 17.94 2.19 -9.38
C GLU A 3 16.91 2.13 -10.52
N ASN A 4 16.56 0.92 -10.95
CA ASN A 4 15.60 0.71 -12.03
C ASN A 4 14.26 0.24 -11.49
N VAL A 5 13.17 0.72 -12.10
CA VAL A 5 11.81 0.24 -11.79
C VAL A 5 11.59 -1.10 -12.50
N ILE A 6 11.36 -2.15 -11.72
CA ILE A 6 11.11 -3.52 -12.22
C ILE A 6 9.61 -3.73 -12.43
N LYS A 7 8.78 -3.27 -11.48
CA LYS A 7 7.32 -3.46 -11.54
C LYS A 7 6.60 -2.29 -10.87
N ASN A 8 5.47 -1.90 -11.44
CA ASN A 8 4.58 -0.89 -10.85
C ASN A 8 3.13 -1.38 -10.99
N THR A 9 2.33 -1.27 -9.94
CA THR A 9 0.90 -1.60 -9.97
C THR A 9 0.11 -0.69 -9.03
N GLU A 10 -1.13 -0.41 -9.41
CA GLU A 10 -2.08 0.24 -8.51
C GLU A 10 -2.47 -0.71 -7.38
N ALA A 11 -2.36 -0.23 -6.16
CA ALA A 11 -2.60 -1.01 -4.96
C ALA A 11 -3.23 -0.16 -3.86
N ALA A 12 -3.80 -0.84 -2.87
CA ALA A 12 -4.29 -0.24 -1.66
C ALA A 12 -3.59 -0.81 -0.43
N TYR A 13 -3.11 0.07 0.44
CA TYR A 13 -2.55 -0.29 1.73
C TYR A 13 -3.61 -0.16 2.83
N PHE A 14 -3.74 -1.21 3.65
CA PHE A 14 -4.59 -1.21 4.83
C PHE A 14 -3.72 -1.08 6.08
N GLU A 15 -3.69 0.11 6.68
CA GLU A 15 -3.07 0.31 8.00
C GLU A 15 -3.97 -0.24 9.11
N SER A 16 -5.29 -0.12 8.94
CA SER A 16 -6.31 -0.64 9.86
C SER A 16 -7.64 -0.84 9.13
N VAL A 17 -8.63 -1.41 9.81
CA VAL A 17 -9.99 -1.61 9.24
C VAL A 17 -10.66 -0.31 8.81
N THR A 18 -10.27 0.83 9.41
CA THR A 18 -10.83 2.16 9.15
C THR A 18 -9.90 3.07 8.34
N LYS A 19 -8.66 2.65 8.09
CA LYS A 19 -7.63 3.49 7.47
C LYS A 19 -6.97 2.78 6.31
N MET A 20 -7.27 3.27 5.11
CA MET A 20 -6.86 2.69 3.84
C MET A 20 -6.25 3.79 2.95
N PHE A 21 -5.11 3.49 2.36
CA PHE A 21 -4.44 4.36 1.41
C PHE A 21 -4.50 3.73 0.03
N THR A 22 -4.80 4.52 -0.99
CA THR A 22 -4.82 4.08 -2.39
C THR A 22 -3.69 4.75 -3.13
N GLY A 23 -2.94 3.98 -3.91
CA GLY A 23 -1.79 4.50 -4.62
C GLY A 23 -1.09 3.45 -5.45
N ASN A 24 0.22 3.61 -5.61
CA ASN A 24 1.06 2.74 -6.43
C ASN A 24 2.04 1.97 -5.55
N LEU A 25 2.12 0.66 -5.78
CA LEU A 25 3.18 -0.20 -5.30
C LEU A 25 4.22 -0.34 -6.41
N VAL A 26 5.46 0.04 -6.10
CA VAL A 26 6.59 0.05 -7.02
C VAL A 26 7.69 -0.86 -6.48
N LEU A 27 8.08 -1.85 -7.28
CA LEU A 27 9.28 -2.64 -7.07
C LEU A 27 10.41 -2.03 -7.90
N THR A 28 11.51 -1.72 -7.23
CA THR A 28 12.77 -1.31 -7.86
C THR A 28 13.82 -2.39 -7.68
N SER A 29 14.99 -2.22 -8.32
CA SER A 29 16.15 -3.11 -8.14
C SER A 29 16.65 -3.22 -6.70
N ASN A 30 16.34 -2.24 -5.84
CA ASN A 30 16.92 -2.17 -4.49
C ASN A 30 15.87 -2.17 -3.36
N ARG A 31 14.63 -1.77 -3.65
CA ARG A 31 13.58 -1.55 -2.65
C ARG A 31 12.17 -1.73 -3.20
N VAL A 32 11.23 -1.99 -2.30
CA VAL A 32 9.80 -1.87 -2.55
C VAL A 32 9.29 -0.56 -1.95
N LEU A 33 8.59 0.20 -2.77
CA LEU A 33 8.00 1.48 -2.44
C LEU A 33 6.48 1.37 -2.56
N PHE A 34 5.75 1.97 -1.62
CA PHE A 34 4.34 2.28 -1.81
C PHE A 34 4.17 3.78 -1.62
N VAL A 35 3.49 4.44 -2.54
CA VAL A 35 3.13 5.84 -2.42
C VAL A 35 1.64 5.92 -2.68
N GLY A 36 0.87 6.35 -1.68
CA GLY A 36 -0.57 6.48 -1.80
C GLY A 36 -1.14 7.54 -0.89
N GLU A 37 -2.30 8.03 -1.27
CA GLU A 37 -3.05 9.03 -0.53
C GLU A 37 -4.16 8.35 0.26
N HIS A 38 -4.52 8.93 1.40
CA HIS A 38 -5.61 8.40 2.22
C HIS A 38 -6.90 8.37 1.40
N ALA A 39 -7.43 7.16 1.16
CA ALA A 39 -8.70 7.00 0.50
C ALA A 39 -9.76 7.50 1.47
N ARG A 40 -10.28 8.72 1.23
CA ARG A 40 -11.48 9.21 1.91
C ARG A 40 -12.61 8.23 1.62
N VAL A 41 -12.83 7.28 2.52
CA VAL A 41 -13.97 6.37 2.45
C VAL A 41 -15.21 7.26 2.59
N GLN A 42 -15.87 7.57 1.47
CA GLN A 42 -17.22 8.09 1.48
C GLN A 42 -18.11 6.99 2.05
N PHE A 43 -18.21 6.94 3.37
CA PHE A 43 -19.33 6.28 4.01
C PHE A 43 -20.56 7.10 3.65
N ASP A 44 -21.31 6.63 2.67
CA ASP A 44 -22.64 7.12 2.32
C ASP A 44 -23.61 6.75 3.46
N HIS A 45 -23.45 7.41 4.60
CA HIS A 45 -24.45 7.45 5.66
C HIS A 45 -25.17 8.80 5.50
N GLY A 46 -26.42 8.70 5.07
CA GLY A 46 -27.22 9.77 4.45
C GLY A 46 -26.98 11.19 4.97
N VAL A 47 -26.83 12.11 4.01
CA VAL A 47 -27.11 13.57 3.94
C VAL A 47 -26.83 14.44 5.19
N ILE A 48 -27.14 13.99 6.40
CA ILE A 48 -26.95 14.66 7.69
C ILE A 48 -25.50 14.51 8.20
N GLY A 49 -24.81 13.40 7.90
CA GLY A 49 -23.42 13.17 8.34
C GLY A 49 -22.37 14.07 7.64
N ASN A 50 -22.63 14.47 6.39
CA ASN A 50 -21.70 15.29 5.61
C ASN A 50 -21.55 16.72 6.14
N VAL A 51 -22.60 17.30 6.72
CA VAL A 51 -22.56 18.70 7.20
C VAL A 51 -21.74 18.84 8.48
N ILE A 52 -21.82 17.84 9.36
CA ILE A 52 -21.04 17.82 10.62
C ILE A 52 -19.56 17.55 10.30
N ARG A 53 -19.27 16.69 9.33
CA ARG A 53 -17.90 16.38 8.89
C ARG A 53 -17.23 17.56 8.19
N ASP A 54 -17.92 18.26 7.28
CA ASP A 54 -17.36 19.41 6.54
C ASP A 54 -16.99 20.57 7.47
N LYS A 55 -17.76 20.78 8.55
CA LYS A 55 -17.44 21.77 9.58
C LYS A 55 -16.28 21.36 10.49
N MET A 56 -16.14 20.07 10.82
CA MET A 56 -15.02 19.59 11.63
C MET A 56 -13.70 19.51 10.83
N GLU A 57 -13.75 19.11 9.55
CA GLU A 57 -12.57 19.05 8.68
C GLU A 57 -11.98 20.44 8.39
N LYS A 58 -12.83 21.46 8.15
CA LYS A 58 -12.38 22.86 7.97
C LYS A 58 -11.82 23.51 9.24
N ALA A 59 -12.32 23.13 10.41
CA ALA A 59 -11.86 23.70 11.68
C ALA A 59 -10.50 23.14 12.15
N MET A 60 -10.09 21.96 11.65
CA MET A 60 -8.86 21.27 12.08
C MET A 60 -7.71 21.31 11.06
N GLY A 61 -7.86 22.02 9.93
CA GLY A 61 -6.74 22.25 9.00
C GLY A 61 -6.30 21.04 8.19
N TYR A 62 -7.19 20.07 7.95
CA TYR A 62 -6.94 18.93 7.07
C TYR A 62 -7.09 19.31 5.59
N ASP A 63 -6.26 20.25 5.13
CA ASP A 63 -6.16 20.66 3.71
C ASP A 63 -4.96 20.02 3.01
N LYS A 64 -4.43 18.91 3.55
CA LYS A 64 -3.36 18.15 2.92
C LYS A 64 -3.80 16.69 2.79
N PRO A 65 -3.76 16.10 1.59
CA PRO A 65 -3.94 14.66 1.47
C PRO A 65 -2.90 13.98 2.37
N ASP A 66 -3.33 13.10 3.26
CA ASP A 66 -2.43 12.32 4.11
C ASP A 66 -1.70 11.34 3.19
N GLU A 67 -0.54 11.75 2.71
CA GLU A 67 0.34 10.95 1.87
C GLU A 67 1.05 9.91 2.75
N TYR A 68 0.93 8.65 2.37
CA TYR A 68 1.60 7.54 3.04
C TYR A 68 2.64 6.92 2.12
N VAL A 69 3.87 6.89 2.63
CA VAL A 69 5.01 6.32 1.92
C VAL A 69 5.55 5.12 2.70
N ILE A 70 5.59 3.96 2.04
CA ILE A 70 6.31 2.78 2.51
C ILE A 70 7.59 2.70 1.70
N ASN A 71 8.71 2.48 2.36
CA ASN A 71 10.00 2.26 1.71
C ASN A 71 10.72 1.12 2.45
N ILE A 72 10.83 -0.03 1.81
CA ILE A 72 11.43 -1.24 2.38
C ILE A 72 12.56 -1.72 1.46
N PRO A 73 13.82 -1.75 1.92
CA PRO A 73 14.93 -2.34 1.18
C PRO A 73 14.70 -3.82 0.90
N LEU A 74 15.04 -4.30 -0.31
CA LEU A 74 14.83 -5.70 -0.69
C LEU A 74 15.62 -6.70 0.16
N ILE A 75 16.80 -6.31 0.64
CA ILE A 75 17.67 -7.11 1.53
C ILE A 75 16.93 -7.48 2.82
N GLU A 76 16.06 -6.60 3.28
CA GLU A 76 15.39 -6.67 4.57
C GLU A 76 13.90 -7.03 4.44
N LEU A 77 13.42 -7.15 3.20
CA LEU A 77 12.02 -7.40 2.88
C LEU A 77 11.67 -8.89 2.98
N GLN A 78 10.73 -9.21 3.86
CA GLN A 78 9.98 -10.46 3.80
C GLN A 78 8.64 -10.22 3.12
N HIS A 79 8.16 -11.19 2.33
CA HIS A 79 6.86 -11.11 1.69
C HIS A 79 6.12 -12.43 1.78
N GLU A 80 4.79 -12.35 1.87
CA GLU A 80 3.91 -13.52 1.82
C GLU A 80 2.58 -13.12 1.15
N LEU A 81 1.93 -14.07 0.46
CA LEU A 81 0.56 -13.88 0.03
C LEU A 81 -0.40 -14.48 1.06
N LYS A 82 -1.14 -13.63 1.76
CA LYS A 82 -2.07 -14.05 2.81
C LYS A 82 -3.52 -13.91 2.37
N ARG A 83 -4.35 -14.91 2.72
CA ARG A 83 -5.78 -14.92 2.41
C ARG A 83 -6.57 -14.30 3.58
N TYR A 84 -7.42 -13.34 3.24
CA TYR A 84 -8.36 -12.65 4.11
C TYR A 84 -9.78 -12.90 3.58
N GLY A 85 -10.40 -14.00 4.02
CA GLY A 85 -11.68 -14.47 3.49
C GLY A 85 -11.61 -14.77 1.98
N PHE A 86 -12.39 -14.03 1.19
CA PHE A 86 -12.41 -14.14 -0.28
C PHE A 86 -11.32 -13.32 -0.97
N SER A 87 -10.65 -12.42 -0.24
CA SER A 87 -9.56 -11.60 -0.77
C SER A 87 -8.20 -12.21 -0.46
N LYS A 88 -7.23 -12.07 -1.36
CA LYS A 88 -5.83 -12.46 -1.11
C LYS A 88 -4.96 -11.21 -1.31
N ARG A 89 -4.13 -10.91 -0.31
CA ARG A 89 -3.35 -9.68 -0.19
C ARG A 89 -1.87 -10.01 -0.12
N LEU A 90 -1.05 -9.13 -0.67
CA LEU A 90 0.39 -9.16 -0.53
C LEU A 90 0.75 -8.54 0.81
N VAL A 91 1.36 -9.32 1.68
CA VAL A 91 1.82 -8.87 2.98
C VAL A 91 3.32 -8.67 2.90
N LEU A 92 3.77 -7.44 3.12
CA LEU A 92 5.18 -7.06 3.17
C LEU A 92 5.58 -6.88 4.63
N ARG A 93 6.73 -7.41 5.03
CA ARG A 93 7.26 -7.24 6.39
C ARG A 93 8.69 -6.70 6.30
N ASP A 94 8.91 -5.62 7.05
CA ASP A 94 10.22 -5.02 7.21
C ASP A 94 11.02 -5.73 8.33
N LYS A 95 12.34 -5.51 8.39
CA LYS A 95 13.21 -6.05 9.45
C LYS A 95 12.78 -5.63 10.86
N ALA A 96 12.16 -4.48 11.03
CA ALA A 96 11.57 -4.07 12.31
C ALA A 96 10.33 -4.90 12.73
N GLY A 97 9.90 -5.86 11.90
CA GLY A 97 8.69 -6.66 12.11
C GLY A 97 7.40 -5.96 11.73
N LYS A 98 7.47 -4.69 11.29
CA LYS A 98 6.30 -3.94 10.82
C LYS A 98 5.74 -4.59 9.57
N THR A 99 4.45 -4.87 9.60
CA THR A 99 3.74 -5.61 8.56
C THR A 99 2.80 -4.67 7.80
N TYR A 100 2.83 -4.74 6.47
CA TYR A 100 2.05 -3.92 5.56
C TYR A 100 1.16 -4.80 4.71
N SER A 101 -0.17 -4.62 4.81
CA SER A 101 -1.14 -5.41 4.05
C SER A 101 -1.54 -4.64 2.79
N ILE A 102 -1.06 -5.12 1.63
CA ILE A 102 -1.27 -4.51 0.33
C ILE A 102 -2.27 -5.34 -0.47
N GLN A 103 -3.34 -4.69 -0.93
CA GLN A 103 -4.32 -5.26 -1.84
C GLN A 103 -4.05 -4.76 -3.25
N ILE A 104 -3.78 -5.69 -4.16
CA ILE A 104 -3.59 -5.41 -5.58
C ILE A 104 -4.87 -5.84 -6.30
N ASN A 105 -5.50 -4.91 -7.03
CA ASN A 105 -6.83 -5.13 -7.61
C ASN A 105 -6.83 -6.21 -8.69
N LYS A 106 -5.79 -6.26 -9.53
CA LYS A 106 -5.69 -7.27 -10.59
C LYS A 106 -5.10 -8.57 -10.04
N LYS A 107 -5.90 -9.64 -10.02
CA LYS A 107 -5.50 -10.98 -9.54
C LYS A 107 -4.23 -11.48 -10.24
N ALA A 108 -4.19 -11.39 -11.56
CA ALA A 108 -3.05 -11.82 -12.36
C ALA A 108 -1.77 -11.07 -11.99
N GLU A 109 -1.87 -9.77 -11.70
CA GLU A 109 -0.72 -8.98 -11.26
C GLU A 109 -0.27 -9.41 -9.87
N ARG A 110 -1.19 -9.52 -8.91
CA ARG A 110 -0.92 -9.92 -7.53
C ARG A 110 -0.09 -11.20 -7.44
N ASP A 111 -0.47 -12.23 -8.20
CA ASP A 111 0.20 -13.53 -8.13
C ASP A 111 1.62 -13.50 -8.72
N LEU A 112 1.99 -12.48 -9.51
CA LEU A 112 3.35 -12.27 -10.04
C LEU A 112 4.27 -11.48 -9.10
N TRP A 113 3.73 -10.81 -8.08
CA TRP A 113 4.54 -9.98 -7.18
C TRP A 113 5.57 -10.75 -6.36
N PRO A 114 5.25 -11.90 -5.75
CA PRO A 114 6.24 -12.66 -4.99
C PRO A 114 7.44 -13.10 -5.84
N GLU A 115 7.17 -13.59 -7.05
CA GLU A 115 8.21 -14.01 -7.98
C GLU A 115 9.09 -12.82 -8.42
N ALA A 116 8.47 -11.69 -8.73
CA ALA A 116 9.20 -10.47 -9.08
C ALA A 116 10.13 -9.99 -7.95
N ILE A 117 9.66 -10.04 -6.70
CA ILE A 117 10.47 -9.67 -5.52
C ILE A 117 11.65 -10.63 -5.34
N GLU A 118 11.42 -11.94 -5.47
CA GLU A 118 12.49 -12.93 -5.32
C GLU A 118 13.54 -12.83 -6.43
N ASN A 119 13.12 -12.56 -7.67
CA ASN A 119 14.06 -12.31 -8.77
C ASN A 119 14.89 -11.05 -8.51
N ALA A 120 14.25 -9.96 -8.08
CA ALA A 120 14.96 -8.72 -7.75
C ALA A 120 15.98 -8.90 -6.60
N LYS A 121 15.66 -9.72 -5.58
CA LYS A 121 16.60 -10.06 -4.50
C LYS A 121 17.82 -10.87 -5.00
N LYS A 122 17.62 -11.77 -5.96
CA LYS A 122 18.71 -12.55 -6.54
C LYS A 122 19.65 -11.67 -7.35
N GLU A 123 19.13 -10.70 -8.09
CA GLU A 123 19.95 -9.74 -8.85
C GLU A 123 20.74 -8.79 -7.95
N LEU A 124 20.34 -8.64 -6.69
CA LEU A 124 21.02 -7.83 -5.68
C LEU A 124 22.18 -8.57 -4.98
N SER A 125 22.21 -9.92 -5.05
CA SER A 125 23.21 -10.77 -4.40
C SER A 125 24.43 -11.00 -5.29
#